data_AF-A0A961Z722-F1
#
_entry.id   AF-A0A961Z722-F1
#
_cell.length_a   1.000
_cell.length_b   1.000
_cell.length_c   1.000
_cell.angle_alpha   90.00
_cell.angle_beta   90.00
_cell.angle_gamma   90.00
#
_symmetry.space_group_name_H-M   'P 1'
#
loop_
_entity.id
_entity.type
_entity.pdbx_description
1 polymer ?
#
loop_
_entity_poly.entity_id
_entity_poly.type
_entity_poly.pdbx_seq_one_letter_code
_entity_poly.pdbx_strand_id
1 'polypeptide(L)'
;MSLGALAFLNPWLLGALAALPVIYWLLRTVPPRPRQIAFPATRILVGIENKEKTPAKTPWWLTLLRMLAATLIIGALAEPVLNPSRGRLLKGSGPVVVLIDNGWASAAHWNGRKTMAARIIDA
;
A
#
# COMPACT_ATOMS: atom_id res chain seq x y z
N MET A 1 -8.24 -14.80 -6.97
CA MET A 1 -7.83 -15.91 -6.07
C MET A 1 -8.23 -15.54 -4.64
N SER A 2 -8.70 -16.48 -3.83
CA SER A 2 -9.15 -16.22 -2.44
C SER A 2 -8.28 -16.95 -1.42
N LEU A 3 -7.80 -16.24 -0.41
CA LEU A 3 -7.23 -16.78 0.83
C LEU A 3 -8.24 -16.58 1.97
N GLY A 4 -9.02 -17.62 2.27
CA GLY A 4 -10.06 -17.56 3.31
C GLY A 4 -11.09 -16.46 3.02
N ALA A 5 -11.27 -15.54 3.99
CA ALA A 5 -12.18 -14.39 3.88
C ALA A 5 -11.65 -13.25 2.99
N LEU A 6 -10.39 -13.29 2.57
CA LEU A 6 -9.77 -12.24 1.77
C LEU A 6 -9.60 -12.72 0.33
N ALA A 7 -10.07 -11.95 -0.64
CA ALA A 7 -9.82 -12.21 -2.05
C ALA A 7 -9.14 -11.03 -2.71
N PHE A 8 -8.33 -11.33 -3.72
CA PHE A 8 -7.71 -10.33 -4.57
C PHE A 8 -8.39 -10.39 -5.93
N LEU A 9 -8.93 -9.25 -6.37
CA LEU A 9 -9.50 -9.12 -7.71
C LEU A 9 -8.39 -9.21 -8.77
N ASN A 10 -7.21 -8.65 -8.48
CA ASN A 10 -6.04 -8.68 -9.34
C ASN A 10 -4.87 -9.47 -8.69
N PRO A 11 -5.00 -10.81 -8.52
CA PRO A 11 -4.02 -11.61 -7.77
C PRO A 11 -2.63 -11.65 -8.44
N TRP A 12 -2.57 -11.51 -9.76
CA TRP A 12 -1.30 -11.44 -10.51
C TRP A 12 -0.41 -10.29 -10.06
N LEU A 13 -1.01 -9.21 -9.56
CA LEU A 13 -0.29 -8.05 -9.09
C LEU A 13 0.52 -8.33 -7.82
N LEU A 14 0.11 -9.32 -7.01
CA LEU A 14 0.92 -9.79 -5.89
C LEU A 14 2.27 -10.37 -6.37
N GLY A 15 2.36 -10.83 -7.62
CA GLY A 15 3.62 -11.21 -8.24
C GLY A 15 4.64 -10.07 -8.30
N ALA A 16 4.19 -8.81 -8.30
CA ALA A 16 5.07 -7.64 -8.23
C ALA A 16 5.86 -7.56 -6.90
N LEU A 17 5.42 -8.27 -5.85
CA LEU A 17 6.23 -8.42 -4.63
C LEU A 17 7.59 -9.09 -4.92
N ALA A 18 7.69 -9.93 -5.96
CA ALA A 18 8.95 -10.50 -6.40
C ALA A 18 9.92 -9.46 -6.98
N ALA A 19 9.44 -8.26 -7.36
CA ALA A 19 10.28 -7.14 -7.79
C ALA A 19 10.83 -6.31 -6.61
N LEU A 20 10.40 -6.56 -5.36
CA LEU A 20 10.91 -5.87 -4.18
C LEU A 20 12.45 -5.92 -4.05
N PRO A 21 13.15 -7.04 -4.30
CA PRO A 21 14.61 -7.06 -4.27
C PRO A 21 15.25 -6.12 -5.30
N VAL A 22 14.62 -5.97 -6.47
CA VAL A 22 15.07 -5.03 -7.52
C VAL A 22 14.85 -3.60 -7.08
N ILE A 23 13.68 -3.29 -6.50
CA ILE A 23 13.37 -1.98 -5.91
C ILE A 23 14.36 -1.65 -4.79
N TYR A 24 14.64 -2.60 -3.91
CA TYR A 24 15.65 -2.45 -2.86
C TYR A 24 17.03 -2.13 -3.44
N TRP A 25 17.45 -2.87 -4.47
CA TRP A 25 18.73 -2.65 -5.14
C TRP A 25 18.81 -1.25 -5.78
N LEU A 26 17.74 -0.81 -6.44
CA LEU A 26 17.63 0.52 -7.03
C LEU A 26 17.63 1.63 -5.98
N LEU A 27 16.93 1.45 -4.86
CA LEU A 27 16.91 2.41 -3.76
C LEU A 27 18.23 2.46 -2.98
N ARG A 28 19.03 1.38 -3.07
CA ARG A 28 20.36 1.24 -2.47
C ARG A 28 21.46 1.92 -3.29
N THR A 29 21.18 2.53 -4.44
CA THR A 29 22.22 3.20 -5.24
C THR A 29 22.78 4.40 -4.49
N VAL A 30 23.78 4.16 -3.64
CA VAL A 30 24.63 5.19 -3.05
C VAL A 30 25.46 5.73 -4.20
N PRO A 31 25.45 7.05 -4.45
CA PRO A 31 26.27 7.63 -5.49
C PRO A 31 27.74 7.21 -5.30
N PRO A 32 28.48 6.97 -6.40
CA PRO A 32 29.89 6.62 -6.30
C PRO A 32 30.63 7.68 -5.49
N ARG A 33 31.64 7.26 -4.73
CA ARG A 33 32.41 8.17 -3.87
C ARG A 33 32.85 9.41 -4.65
N PRO A 34 32.64 10.64 -4.10
CA PRO A 34 33.11 11.85 -4.75
C PRO A 34 34.60 11.75 -5.06
N ARG A 35 35.03 12.24 -6.23
CA ARG A 35 36.46 12.34 -6.54
C ARG A 35 37.09 13.34 -5.60
N GLN A 36 38.11 12.90 -4.87
CA GLN A 36 38.91 13.78 -4.03
C GLN A 36 39.87 14.55 -4.93
N ILE A 37 39.75 15.88 -4.94
CA ILE A 37 40.67 16.78 -5.63
C ILE A 37 41.45 17.57 -4.58
N ALA A 38 42.77 17.70 -4.79
CA ALA A 38 43.60 18.51 -3.92
C ALA A 38 43.23 19.99 -4.15
N PHE A 39 42.58 20.63 -3.18
CA PHE A 39 42.19 22.03 -3.25
C PHE A 39 43.20 22.90 -2.48
N PRO A 40 44.13 23.62 -3.14
CA PRO A 40 45.28 24.25 -2.47
C PRO A 40 44.91 25.31 -1.43
N ALA A 41 43.78 25.99 -1.63
CA ALA A 41 43.27 27.02 -0.70
C ALA A 41 42.82 26.46 0.66
N THR A 42 42.73 25.14 0.84
CA THR A 42 42.49 24.50 2.14
C THR A 42 43.54 24.85 3.20
N ARG A 43 44.74 25.25 2.78
CA ARG A 43 45.80 25.73 3.69
C ARG A 43 45.39 26.96 4.51
N ILE A 44 44.47 27.79 4.01
CA ILE A 44 43.97 28.99 4.70
C ILE A 44 42.96 28.61 5.81
N LEU A 45 42.35 27.41 5.70
CA LEU A 45 41.36 26.86 6.63
C LEU A 45 41.98 26.00 7.75
N VAL A 46 43.32 25.91 7.80
CA VAL A 46 44.07 25.14 8.81
C VAL A 46 43.88 25.81 10.18
N GLY A 47 42.95 25.29 10.97
CA GLY A 47 42.58 25.81 12.28
C GLY A 47 41.08 25.76 12.58
N ILE A 48 40.25 25.54 11.55
CA ILE A 48 38.79 25.38 11.72
C ILE A 48 38.48 23.90 11.91
N GLU A 49 37.93 23.54 13.06
CA GLU A 49 37.54 22.18 13.39
C GLU A 49 36.31 21.78 12.55
N ASN A 50 36.57 21.09 11.45
CA ASN A 50 35.55 20.77 10.47
C ASN A 50 34.73 19.56 10.96
N LYS A 51 33.65 19.84 11.68
CA LYS A 51 32.71 18.83 12.17
C LYS A 51 31.79 18.39 11.02
N GLU A 52 32.36 17.81 9.96
CA GLU A 52 31.57 17.25 8.88
C GLU A 52 30.72 16.09 9.41
N LYS A 53 29.41 16.33 9.56
CA LYS A 53 28.41 15.28 9.68
C LYS A 53 27.79 15.05 8.31
N THR A 54 28.58 14.55 7.36
CA THR A 54 28.03 14.05 6.10
C THR A 54 27.46 12.66 6.38
N PRO A 55 26.12 12.46 6.39
CA PRO A 55 25.53 11.15 6.63
C PRO A 55 25.78 10.32 5.37
N ALA A 56 26.90 9.61 5.33
CA ALA A 56 27.33 8.86 4.14
C ALA A 56 26.45 7.63 3.84
N LYS A 57 25.49 7.30 4.71
CA LYS A 57 24.65 6.10 4.58
C LYS A 57 23.21 6.39 4.95
N THR A 58 22.30 5.91 4.10
CA THR A 58 20.89 5.82 4.43
C THR A 58 20.71 4.88 5.64
N PRO A 59 19.99 5.31 6.70
CA PRO A 59 19.65 4.43 7.81
C PRO A 59 18.84 3.22 7.33
N TRP A 60 19.13 2.03 7.85
CA TRP A 60 18.46 0.79 7.42
C TRP A 60 16.94 0.82 7.67
N TRP A 61 16.49 1.53 8.71
CA TRP A 61 15.07 1.68 9.05
C TRP A 61 14.29 2.46 7.98
N LEU A 62 14.92 3.44 7.33
CA LEU A 62 14.32 4.18 6.21
C LEU A 62 14.10 3.26 5.01
N THR A 63 15.04 2.36 4.77
CA THR A 63 14.90 1.34 3.72
C THR A 63 13.76 0.38 4.05
N LEU A 64 13.66 -0.09 5.31
CA LEU A 64 12.55 -0.95 5.74
C LEU A 64 11.19 -0.24 5.54
N LEU A 65 11.08 1.03 5.93
CA LEU A 65 9.86 1.81 5.76
C LEU A 65 9.47 1.94 4.26
N ARG A 66 10.44 2.19 3.38
CA ARG A 66 10.20 2.22 1.93
C ARG A 66 9.72 0.88 1.39
N MET A 67 10.31 -0.23 1.83
CA MET A 67 9.88 -1.57 1.42
C MET A 67 8.48 -1.90 1.91
N LEU A 68 8.13 -1.47 3.12
CA LEU A 68 6.79 -1.61 3.68
C LEU A 68 5.78 -0.78 2.89
N ALA A 69 6.10 0.48 2.57
CA ALA A 69 5.26 1.33 1.72
C ALA A 69 5.04 0.71 0.33
N ALA A 70 6.09 0.21 -0.33
CA ALA A 70 5.97 -0.46 -1.61
C ALA A 70 5.09 -1.73 -1.52
N THR A 71 5.25 -2.53 -0.47
CA THR A 71 4.40 -3.70 -0.21
C THR A 71 2.93 -3.31 -0.04
N LEU A 72 2.64 -2.26 0.73
CA LEU A 72 1.28 -1.76 0.93
C LEU A 72 0.67 -1.23 -0.37
N ILE A 73 1.44 -0.53 -1.20
CA ILE A 73 1.00 -0.04 -2.51
C ILE A 73 0.63 -1.23 -3.41
N ILE A 74 1.51 -2.23 -3.53
CA ILE A 74 1.25 -3.44 -4.31
C ILE A 74 0.00 -4.16 -3.78
N GLY A 75 -0.11 -4.29 -2.46
CA GLY A 75 -1.25 -4.90 -1.79
C GLY A 75 -2.57 -4.15 -2.06
N ALA A 76 -2.55 -2.82 -2.05
CA ALA A 76 -3.72 -2.00 -2.34
C ALA A 76 -4.14 -2.10 -3.81
N LEU A 77 -3.18 -2.07 -4.74
CA LEU A 77 -3.43 -2.20 -6.17
C LEU A 77 -3.90 -3.62 -6.55
N ALA A 78 -3.60 -4.64 -5.75
CA ALA A 78 -4.14 -5.99 -5.92
C ALA A 78 -5.64 -6.08 -5.59
N GLU A 79 -6.25 -4.98 -5.12
CA GLU A 79 -7.66 -4.84 -4.75
C GLU A 79 -8.12 -5.93 -3.76
N PRO A 80 -7.67 -5.85 -2.50
CA PRO A 80 -8.03 -6.83 -1.48
C PRO A 80 -9.48 -6.58 -1.04
N VAL A 81 -10.34 -7.57 -1.28
CA VAL A 81 -11.75 -7.59 -0.91
C VAL A 81 -11.96 -8.54 0.25
N LEU A 82 -12.53 -8.02 1.33
CA LEU A 82 -13.03 -8.81 2.46
C LEU A 82 -14.43 -9.35 2.14
N ASN A 83 -14.57 -10.67 2.24
CA ASN A 83 -15.78 -11.44 1.97
C ASN A 83 -16.30 -11.25 0.53
N PRO A 84 -15.55 -11.72 -0.49
CA PRO A 84 -15.96 -11.65 -1.90
C PRO A 84 -17.27 -12.38 -2.18
N SER A 85 -17.63 -13.37 -1.36
CA SER A 85 -18.85 -14.16 -1.45
C SER A 85 -20.14 -13.35 -1.21
N ARG A 86 -20.04 -12.05 -0.91
CA ARG A 86 -21.17 -11.13 -0.99
C ARG A 86 -21.77 -11.01 -2.39
N GLY A 87 -21.17 -11.57 -3.45
CA GLY A 87 -21.85 -11.76 -4.74
C GLY A 87 -22.90 -12.88 -4.73
N ARG A 88 -22.85 -13.79 -3.74
CA ARG A 88 -23.85 -14.83 -3.49
C ARG A 88 -24.55 -14.48 -2.17
N LEU A 89 -25.23 -13.33 -2.15
CA LEU A 89 -25.93 -12.81 -0.95
C LEU A 89 -26.92 -13.81 -0.38
N LEU A 90 -27.41 -14.71 -1.23
CA LEU A 90 -28.43 -15.68 -0.91
C LEU A 90 -27.88 -17.07 -1.24
N LYS A 91 -27.86 -17.93 -0.23
CA LYS A 91 -27.66 -19.36 -0.42
C LYS A 91 -29.05 -19.99 -0.58
N GLY A 92 -29.33 -20.56 -1.75
CA GLY A 92 -30.60 -21.22 -2.07
C GLY A 92 -31.37 -20.50 -3.18
N SER A 93 -32.45 -21.13 -3.65
CA SER A 93 -33.29 -20.68 -4.77
C SER A 93 -34.72 -20.31 -4.33
N GLY A 94 -34.91 -20.01 -3.04
CA GLY A 94 -36.21 -19.68 -2.46
C GLY A 94 -36.53 -18.18 -2.52
N PRO A 95 -37.79 -17.79 -2.25
CA PRO A 95 -38.20 -16.40 -2.20
C PRO A 95 -37.44 -15.62 -1.10
N VAL A 96 -37.13 -14.36 -1.39
CA VAL A 96 -36.32 -13.49 -0.52
C VAL A 96 -37.22 -12.39 0.03
N VAL A 97 -37.20 -12.20 1.34
CA VAL A 97 -37.88 -11.09 2.01
C VAL A 97 -36.83 -10.12 2.54
N VAL A 98 -36.91 -8.87 2.11
CA VAL A 98 -36.00 -7.80 2.56
C VAL A 98 -36.78 -6.85 3.47
N LEU A 99 -36.37 -6.76 4.73
CA LEU A 99 -36.95 -5.82 5.70
C LEU A 99 -35.97 -4.68 5.96
N ILE A 100 -36.40 -3.43 5.73
CA ILE A 100 -35.56 -2.24 5.84
C ILE A 100 -36.19 -1.26 6.81
N ASP A 101 -35.46 -0.91 7.87
CA ASP A 101 -35.83 0.19 8.75
C ASP A 101 -35.64 1.54 8.04
N ASN A 102 -36.69 2.36 8.03
CA ASN A 102 -36.77 3.69 7.43
C ASN A 102 -36.91 4.82 8.47
N GLY A 103 -36.64 4.56 9.75
CA GLY A 103 -36.65 5.57 10.82
C GLY A 103 -35.55 6.63 10.70
N TRP A 104 -35.62 7.66 11.55
CA TRP A 104 -34.68 8.80 11.53
C TRP A 104 -33.20 8.40 11.65
N ALA A 105 -32.89 7.41 12.50
CA ALA A 105 -31.54 6.88 12.67
C ALA A 105 -30.96 6.26 11.38
N SER A 106 -31.82 5.88 10.43
CA SER A 106 -31.43 5.26 9.17
C SER A 106 -31.16 6.27 8.04
N ALA A 107 -31.50 7.55 8.24
CA ALA A 107 -31.41 8.59 7.22
C ALA A 107 -29.97 8.82 6.70
N ALA A 108 -28.97 8.84 7.60
CA ALA A 108 -27.57 9.13 7.25
C ALA A 108 -26.97 8.14 6.22
N HIS A 109 -27.51 6.91 6.16
CA HIS A 109 -27.01 5.85 5.27
C HIS A 109 -28.10 5.33 4.30
N TRP A 110 -29.18 6.10 4.11
CA TRP A 110 -30.35 5.66 3.34
C TRP A 110 -30.00 5.25 1.91
N ASN A 111 -29.14 6.01 1.23
CA ASN A 111 -28.70 5.68 -0.12
C ASN A 111 -27.92 4.36 -0.18
N GLY A 112 -27.05 4.10 0.81
CA GLY A 112 -26.33 2.82 0.90
C GLY A 112 -27.27 1.62 1.10
N ARG A 113 -28.33 1.79 1.91
CA ARG A 113 -29.35 0.76 2.12
C ARG A 113 -30.16 0.48 0.86
N LYS A 114 -30.61 1.53 0.14
CA LYS A 114 -31.29 1.37 -1.16
C LYS A 114 -30.42 0.63 -2.18
N THR A 115 -29.14 1.00 -2.31
CA THR A 115 -28.21 0.33 -3.23
C THR A 115 -28.02 -1.15 -2.87
N MET A 116 -27.96 -1.48 -1.58
CA MET A 116 -27.87 -2.87 -1.13
C MET A 116 -29.14 -3.66 -1.43
N ALA A 117 -30.32 -3.07 -1.20
CA ALA A 117 -31.60 -3.71 -1.49
C ALA A 117 -31.77 -3.99 -2.98
N ALA A 118 -31.43 -3.03 -3.85
CA ALA A 118 -31.44 -3.22 -5.29
C ALA A 118 -30.53 -4.39 -5.72
N ARG A 119 -29.32 -4.48 -5.17
CA ARG A 119 -28.40 -5.61 -5.42
C ARG A 119 -28.95 -6.97 -4.99
N ILE A 120 -29.85 -7.03 -4.01
CA ILE A 120 -30.49 -8.29 -3.58
C ILE A 120 -31.64 -8.66 -4.51
N ILE A 121 -32.37 -7.67 -5.04
CA ILE A 121 -33.50 -7.88 -5.97
C ILE A 121 -33.01 -8.27 -7.36
N ASP A 122 -31.89 -7.68 -7.81
CA ASP A 122 -31.33 -7.88 -9.16
C ASP A 122 -30.36 -9.09 -9.25
N ALA A 123 -30.10 -9.78 -8.13
CA ALA A 123 -29.19 -10.93 -8.04
C ALA A 123 -29.91 -12.27 -8.27
#